data_AF-A0A967QCJ6-F1
#
_entry.id   AF-A0A967QCJ6-F1
#
_cell.length_a   1.000
_cell.length_b   1.000
_cell.length_c   1.000
_cell.angle_alpha   90.00
_cell.angle_beta   90.00
_cell.angle_gamma   90.00
#
_symmetry.space_group_name_H-M   'P 1'
#
loop_
_entity.id
_entity.type
_entity.pdbx_description
1 polymer ?
#
loop_
_entity_poly.entity_id
_entity_poly.type
_entity_poly.pdbx_seq_one_letter_code
_entity_poly.pdbx_strand_id
1 'polypeptide(L)' 'MRDRLDLDAAGVAKLAAAIREVADQPDPLGGIEDEQVRPNGLRVGRMRIPLGVVAMIYESRPNVT' A
#
# COMPACT_ATOMS: atom_id res chain seq x y z
N MET A 1 -29.01 -6.72 -5.52
CA MET A 1 -27.84 -7.59 -5.82
C MET A 1 -27.09 -7.14 -7.09
N ARG A 2 -27.77 -6.63 -8.14
CA ARG A 2 -27.13 -6.03 -9.33
C ARG A 2 -26.26 -4.78 -9.03
N ASP A 3 -26.71 -3.90 -8.12
CA ASP A 3 -25.97 -2.69 -7.74
C ASP A 3 -24.55 -2.90 -7.18
N ARG A 4 -24.23 -4.14 -6.76
CA ARG A 4 -22.93 -4.51 -6.21
C ARG A 4 -21.99 -5.17 -7.23
N LEU A 5 -22.46 -5.44 -8.44
CA LEU A 5 -21.72 -6.15 -9.48
C LEU A 5 -21.44 -5.28 -10.70
N ASP A 6 -22.31 -4.32 -10.97
CA ASP A 6 -22.20 -3.46 -12.13
C ASP A 6 -21.13 -2.38 -11.91
N LEU A 7 -20.19 -2.30 -12.85
CA LEU A 7 -19.17 -1.26 -12.91
C LEU A 7 -19.54 -0.29 -14.02
N ASP A 8 -19.96 0.92 -13.65
CA ASP A 8 -20.28 1.99 -14.57
C ASP A 8 -19.10 2.96 -14.75
N ALA A 9 -19.27 3.94 -15.63
CA ALA A 9 -18.24 4.94 -15.89
C ALA A 9 -17.84 5.73 -14.63
N ALA A 10 -18.77 5.96 -13.70
CA ALA A 10 -18.50 6.65 -12.45
C ALA A 10 -17.66 5.78 -11.49
N GLY A 11 -17.92 4.47 -11.45
CA GLY A 11 -17.12 3.48 -10.73
C GLY A 11 -15.69 3.43 -11.24
N VAL A 12 -15.50 3.35 -12.57
CA VAL A 12 -14.17 3.38 -13.19
C VAL A 12 -13.42 4.68 -12.86
N ALA A 13 -14.09 5.82 -12.91
CA ALA A 13 -13.48 7.10 -12.58
C ALA A 13 -13.01 7.14 -11.11
N LYS A 14 -13.79 6.57 -10.18
CA LYS A 14 -13.41 6.44 -8.77
C LYS A 14 -12.22 5.52 -8.55
N LEU A 15 -12.18 4.36 -9.22
CA LEU A 15 -11.03 3.44 -9.15
C LEU A 15 -9.75 4.12 -9.66
N ALA A 16 -9.83 4.80 -10.80
CA ALA A 16 -8.70 5.54 -11.34
C ALA A 16 -8.22 6.66 -10.40
N ALA A 17 -9.15 7.34 -9.71
CA ALA A 17 -8.79 8.34 -8.71
C ALA A 17 -8.08 7.71 -7.50
N ALA A 18 -8.60 6.60 -6.98
CA ALA A 18 -7.99 5.89 -5.84
C ALA A 18 -6.58 5.38 -6.14
N ILE A 19 -6.34 4.84 -7.34
CA ILE A 19 -5.00 4.40 -7.76
C ILE A 19 -4.02 5.58 -7.80
N ARG A 20 -4.45 6.74 -8.33
CA ARG A 20 -3.61 7.94 -8.35
C ARG A 20 -3.31 8.44 -6.94
N GLU A 21 -4.31 8.45 -6.05
CA GLU A 21 -4.12 8.84 -4.65
C GLU A 21 -3.08 7.95 -3.96
N VAL A 22 -3.12 6.63 -4.18
CA VAL A 22 -2.10 5.71 -3.64
C VAL A 22 -0.72 5.99 -4.25
N ALA A 23 -0.65 6.26 -5.56
CA ALA A 23 0.61 6.56 -6.24
C ALA A 23 1.27 7.87 -5.78
N ASP A 24 0.47 8.84 -5.30
CA ASP A 24 0.95 10.12 -4.80
C ASP A 24 1.45 10.05 -3.33
N GLN A 25 1.24 8.92 -2.63
CA GLN A 25 1.72 8.75 -1.27
C GLN A 25 3.25 8.57 -1.24
N PRO A 26 3.93 9.05 -0.18
CA PRO A 26 5.35 8.77 0.01
C PRO A 26 5.63 7.28 0.08
N ASP A 27 6.72 6.83 -0.54
CA ASP A 27 7.15 5.43 -0.46
C ASP A 27 7.45 5.05 1.00
N PRO A 28 6.72 4.08 1.59
CA PRO A 28 6.95 3.68 2.97
C PRO A 28 8.21 2.82 3.14
N LEU A 29 8.80 2.29 2.06
CA LEU A 29 9.88 1.31 2.14
C LEU A 29 11.27 1.95 2.23
N GLY A 30 12.23 1.23 2.79
CA GLY A 30 13.64 1.65 2.81
C GLY A 30 14.00 2.73 3.84
N GLY A 31 13.02 3.32 4.52
CA GLY A 31 13.25 4.23 5.65
C GLY A 31 14.01 3.54 6.78
N ILE A 32 15.07 4.18 7.29
CA ILE A 32 15.86 3.71 8.42
C ILE A 32 15.49 4.54 9.66
N GLU A 33 15.10 3.84 10.73
CA GLU A 33 14.81 4.39 12.05
C GLU A 33 15.85 3.91 13.06
N ASP A 34 15.92 4.59 14.21
CA ASP A 34 16.77 4.21 15.35
C ASP A 34 18.27 4.03 15.00
N GLU A 35 18.78 4.82 14.04
CA GLU A 35 20.18 4.72 13.64
C GLU A 35 21.12 5.27 14.73
N GLN A 36 22.03 4.42 15.21
CA GLN A 36 23.03 4.78 16.21
C GLN A 36 24.38 4.11 15.92
N VAL A 37 25.46 4.83 16.21
CA VAL A 37 26.82 4.29 16.18
C VAL A 37 27.15 3.73 17.56
N ARG A 38 27.48 2.43 17.62
CA ARG A 38 27.91 1.75 18.85
C ARG A 38 29.35 2.12 19.20
N PRO A 39 29.78 1.98 20.47
CA PRO A 39 31.16 2.31 20.89
C PRO A 39 32.26 1.54 20.14
N ASN A 40 31.92 0.41 19.54
CA ASN A 40 32.84 -0.39 18.71
C ASN A 40 32.83 0.01 17.21
N GLY A 41 32.15 1.10 16.84
CA GLY A 41 32.08 1.62 15.48
C GLY A 41 30.98 1.03 14.59
N LEU A 42 30.17 0.09 15.09
CA LEU A 42 29.06 -0.48 14.32
C LEU A 42 27.90 0.51 14.17
N ARG A 43 27.41 0.70 12.95
CA ARG A 43 26.14 1.38 12.68
C ARG A 43 25.00 0.38 12.81
N VAL A 44 24.05 0.67 13.69
CA VAL A 44 22.88 -0.16 13.93
C VAL A 44 21.64 0.70 13.73
N GLY A 45 20.69 0.22 12.94
CA GLY A 45 19.40 0.86 12.72
C GLY A 45 18.36 -0.18 12.29
N ARG A 46 17.11 0.23 12.19
CA ARG A 46 15.99 -0.61 11.75
C ARG A 46 15.45 -0.09 10.43
N MET A 47 15.48 -0.92 9.39
CA MET A 47 14.95 -0.55 8.07
C MET A 47 13.53 -1.09 7.89
N ARG A 48 12.62 -0.27 7.35
CA ARG A 48 11.28 -0.73 6.95
C ARG A 48 11.37 -1.57 5.68
N ILE A 49 10.86 -2.80 5.74
CA ILE A 49 10.83 -3.77 4.64
C ILE A 49 9.40 -4.20 4.31
N PRO A 50 9.12 -4.72 3.10
CA PRO A 50 7.82 -5.29 2.77
C PRO A 50 7.47 -6.48 3.68
N LEU A 51 6.18 -6.66 3.95
CA LEU A 51 5.67 -7.85 4.65
C LEU A 51 5.94 -9.14 3.85
N GLY A 52 6.07 -9.03 2.52
CA GLY A 52 6.19 -10.15 1.60
C GLY A 52 4.92 -10.30 0.78
N VAL A 53 4.17 -11.37 1.03
CA VAL A 53 2.96 -11.71 0.26
C VAL A 53 1.71 -11.41 1.09
N VAL A 54 0.75 -10.70 0.48
CA VAL A 54 -0.59 -10.46 1.05
C VAL A 54 -1.64 -11.11 0.17
N ALA A 55 -2.38 -12.07 0.71
CA ALA A 55 -3.53 -12.67 0.03
C ALA A 55 -4.79 -11.85 0.34
N MET A 56 -5.49 -11.39 -0.71
CA MET A 56 -6.76 -10.67 -0.58
C MET A 56 -7.91 -11.55 -1.08
N ILE A 57 -8.88 -11.83 -0.21
CA ILE A 57 -10.10 -12.58 -0.53
C ILE A 57 -11.28 -11.65 -0.26
N TYR A 58 -12.06 -11.36 -1.29
CA TYR A 58 -13.23 -10.49 -1.20
C TYR A 58 -14.38 -11.05 -2.03
N GLU A 59 -15.60 -10.68 -1.66
CA GLU A 59 -16.83 -10.99 -2.40
C GLU A 59 -17.20 -9.88 -3.39
N SER A 60 -18.15 -10.14 -4.30
CA SER A 60 -18.74 -9.26 -5.32
C SER A 60 -18.81 -7.77 -4.94
N ARG A 61 -17.68 -7.08 -5.09
CA ARG A 61 -17.49 -5.64 -4.92
C ARG A 61 -16.46 -5.20 -5.97
N PRO A 62 -16.89 -4.85 -7.19
CA PRO A 62 -15.98 -4.47 -8.27
C PRO A 62 -15.18 -3.20 -7.92
N ASN A 63 -15.64 -2.44 -6.93
CA ASN A 63 -14.99 -1.22 -6.44
C ASN A 63 -13.83 -1.48 -5.45
N VAL A 64 -13.53 -2.74 -5.11
CA VAL A 64 -12.49 -3.15 -4.14
C VAL A 64 -11.19 -3.58 -4.83
N THR A 65 -11.14 -3.45 -6.16
CA THR A 65 -9.95 -3.68 -7.00
C THR A 65 -9.52 -2.37 -7.64
#